data_AF-A0A920VRN9-F1
#
_entry.id   AF-A0A920VRN9-F1
#
_cell.length_a   1.000
_cell.length_b   1.000
_cell.length_c   1.000
_cell.angle_alpha   90.00
_cell.angle_beta   90.00
_cell.angle_gamma   90.00
#
_symmetry.space_group_name_H-M   'P 1'
#
loop_
_entity.id
_entity.type
_entity.pdbx_description
1 polymer ?
#
loop_
_entity_poly.entity_id
_entity_poly.type
_entity_poly.pdbx_seq_one_letter_code
_entity_poly.pdbx_strand_id
1 'polypeptide(L)'
;MLSIRKPGYKSINPYTIPQLEEQRLICSNHYGAKSWPPAAYNPNTKRLYLPLNEGCLEVGPDGRYQILTTNIQMSEALFPDSDGNMGRVQALDLENQEFDWIHHQPSPVISSILATAGGLVFAGDLNHNFRLSMTKPVKFSGKEYWTMCQVLTSLPMQ
;
A
#
# COMPACT_ATOMS: atom_id res chain seq x y z
N MET A 1 -2.56 -1.78 15.86
CA MET A 1 -2.52 -0.68 16.86
C MET A 1 -3.88 -0.40 17.48
N LEU A 2 -4.92 -0.22 16.68
CA LEU A 2 -6.31 -0.05 17.14
C LEU A 2 -7.12 -1.33 16.89
N SER A 3 -8.02 -1.66 17.81
CA SER A 3 -9.01 -2.72 17.74
C SER A 3 -10.40 -2.12 17.96
N ILE A 4 -11.36 -2.53 17.13
CA ILE A 4 -12.74 -2.06 17.22
C ILE A 4 -13.53 -3.09 18.04
N ARG A 5 -13.99 -2.69 19.23
CA ARG A 5 -14.92 -3.50 20.03
C ARG A 5 -16.35 -3.06 19.75
N LYS A 6 -17.29 -4.00 19.65
CA LYS A 6 -18.73 -3.66 19.62
C LYS A 6 -19.06 -2.81 20.87
N PRO A 7 -19.80 -1.68 20.77
CA PRO A 7 -20.59 -1.13 19.64
C PRO A 7 -19.85 -0.19 18.66
N GLY A 8 -18.53 -0.30 18.49
CA GLY A 8 -17.74 0.53 17.55
C GLY A 8 -16.66 1.38 18.22
N TYR A 9 -16.39 1.17 19.52
CA TYR A 9 -15.35 1.90 20.22
C TYR A 9 -13.96 1.47 19.75
N LYS A 10 -13.14 2.46 19.41
CA LYS A 10 -11.72 2.28 19.14
C LYS A 10 -11.01 2.06 20.47
N SER A 11 -10.38 0.91 20.63
CA SER A 11 -9.50 0.60 21.77
C SER A 11 -8.10 0.31 21.24
N ILE A 12 -7.07 0.66 22.01
CA ILE A 12 -5.69 0.28 21.65
C ILE A 12 -5.54 -1.22 21.92
N ASN A 13 -4.95 -1.96 20.98
CA ASN A 13 -4.58 -3.34 21.23
C ASN A 13 -3.33 -3.36 22.13
N PRO A 14 -3.39 -3.89 23.36
CA PRO A 14 -2.26 -3.89 24.29
C PRO A 14 -1.04 -4.68 23.76
N TYR A 15 -1.26 -5.66 22.88
CA TYR A 15 -0.18 -6.40 22.22
C TYR A 15 0.65 -5.51 21.27
N THR A 16 0.08 -4.40 20.81
CA THR A 16 0.78 -3.47 19.89
C THR A 16 1.50 -2.34 20.61
N ILE A 17 1.56 -2.38 21.95
CA ILE A 17 2.39 -1.47 22.73
C ILE A 17 3.84 -1.99 22.64
N PRO A 18 4.80 -1.21 22.13
CA PRO A 18 6.19 -1.64 22.06
C PRO A 18 6.77 -1.96 23.44
N GLN A 19 7.57 -3.03 23.53
CA GLN A 19 8.33 -3.41 24.72
C GLN A 19 9.80 -3.64 24.34
N LEU A 20 10.73 -3.42 25.28
CA LEU A 20 12.17 -3.58 25.03
C LEU A 20 12.62 -5.04 24.99
N GLU A 21 11.89 -5.92 25.67
CA GLU A 21 12.28 -7.31 25.92
C GLU A 21 11.58 -8.31 25.00
N GLU A 22 10.56 -7.88 24.23
CA GLU A 22 9.72 -8.75 23.41
C GLU A 22 9.63 -8.24 21.98
N GLN A 23 9.84 -9.14 21.02
CA GLN A 23 9.65 -8.87 19.61
C GLN A 23 8.15 -8.93 19.26
N ARG A 24 7.62 -7.85 18.68
CA ARG A 24 6.20 -7.72 18.35
C ARG A 24 6.03 -7.27 16.90
N LEU A 25 5.15 -7.96 16.18
CA LEU A 25 4.73 -7.55 14.84
C LEU A 25 3.55 -6.58 14.93
N ILE A 26 3.72 -5.39 14.37
CA ILE A 26 2.74 -4.31 14.38
C ILE A 26 2.41 -3.91 12.94
N CYS A 27 1.13 -4.05 12.57
CA CYS A 27 0.62 -3.65 11.26
C CYS A 27 -0.41 -2.51 11.38
N SER A 28 -0.46 -1.55 10.46
CA SER A 28 0.48 -1.31 9.34
C SER A 28 1.80 -0.64 9.82
N ASN A 29 2.80 -0.51 8.94
CA ASN A 29 4.06 0.18 9.23
C ASN A 29 3.88 1.69 9.44
N HIS A 30 4.98 2.42 9.66
CA HIS A 30 4.92 3.85 10.01
C HIS A 30 4.34 4.73 8.91
N TYR A 31 4.32 4.26 7.66
CA TYR A 31 3.61 4.95 6.58
C TYR A 31 2.09 4.83 6.72
N GLY A 32 1.59 3.83 7.44
CA GLY A 32 0.17 3.55 7.63
C GLY A 32 -0.49 2.91 6.41
N ALA A 33 -1.65 2.27 6.64
CA ALA A 33 -2.32 1.50 5.58
C ALA A 33 -2.86 2.36 4.43
N LYS A 34 -3.32 3.57 4.75
CA LYS A 34 -3.64 4.63 3.79
C LYS A 34 -3.08 5.92 4.37
N SER A 35 -2.20 6.57 3.61
CA SER A 35 -1.45 7.74 4.07
C SER A 35 -1.68 8.96 3.18
N TRP A 36 -0.65 9.77 2.97
CA TRP A 36 -0.66 10.93 2.08
C TRP A 36 -1.02 10.66 0.61
N PRO A 37 -0.73 9.49 -0.03
CA PRO A 37 -0.98 9.32 -1.46
C PRO A 37 -2.48 9.46 -1.78
N PRO A 38 -2.90 10.43 -2.61
CA PRO A 38 -4.30 10.64 -2.95
C PRO A 38 -4.92 9.45 -3.70
N ALA A 39 -6.15 9.12 -3.34
CA ALA A 39 -6.99 8.22 -4.12
C ALA A 39 -7.58 8.95 -5.34
N ALA A 40 -7.98 8.20 -6.35
CA ALA A 40 -8.67 8.74 -7.53
C ALA A 40 -10.11 8.25 -7.59
N TYR A 41 -11.02 9.12 -7.99
CA TYR A 41 -12.41 8.77 -8.27
C TYR A 41 -12.72 8.96 -9.76
N ASN A 42 -13.33 7.96 -10.39
CA ASN A 42 -13.83 8.08 -11.76
C ASN A 42 -15.35 8.21 -11.74
N PRO A 43 -15.93 9.37 -12.08
CA PRO A 43 -17.37 9.60 -12.04
C PRO A 43 -18.16 8.81 -13.08
N ASN A 44 -17.56 8.47 -14.23
CA ASN A 44 -18.23 7.68 -15.27
C ASN A 44 -18.46 6.23 -14.84
N THR A 45 -17.53 5.68 -14.06
CA THR A 45 -17.59 4.30 -13.59
C THR A 45 -18.00 4.19 -12.12
N LYS A 46 -18.17 5.32 -11.42
CA LYS A 46 -18.43 5.43 -9.97
C LYS A 46 -17.46 4.63 -9.10
N ARG A 47 -16.22 4.52 -9.55
CA ARG A 47 -15.18 3.72 -8.88
C ARG A 47 -14.18 4.61 -8.16
N LEU A 48 -13.81 4.19 -6.95
CA LEU A 48 -12.72 4.78 -6.17
C LEU A 48 -11.51 3.84 -6.20
N TYR A 49 -10.34 4.39 -6.51
CA TYR A 49 -9.07 3.65 -6.54
C TYR A 49 -8.22 4.11 -5.36
N LEU A 50 -7.94 3.19 -4.44
CA LEU A 50 -7.23 3.44 -3.20
C LEU A 50 -5.79 2.92 -3.28
N PRO A 51 -4.77 3.77 -3.07
CA PRO A 51 -3.41 3.31 -2.83
C PRO A 51 -3.30 2.88 -1.36
N LEU A 52 -3.01 1.61 -1.14
CA LEU A 52 -2.91 0.99 0.15
C LEU A 52 -1.50 0.40 0.36
N ASN A 53 -1.05 0.45 1.60
CA ASN A 53 0.18 -0.16 2.07
C ASN A 53 -0.16 -1.24 3.09
N GLU A 54 0.41 -2.42 2.89
CA GLU A 54 0.19 -3.63 3.70
C GLU A 54 1.48 -4.08 4.39
N GLY A 55 2.51 -3.23 4.42
CA GLY A 55 3.70 -3.43 5.23
C GLY A 55 3.42 -3.33 6.73
N CYS A 56 4.28 -3.98 7.50
CA CYS A 56 4.27 -4.06 8.96
C CYS A 56 5.64 -3.68 9.53
N LEU A 57 5.72 -3.57 10.86
CA LEU A 57 6.95 -3.37 11.60
C LEU A 57 7.16 -4.51 12.58
N GLU A 58 8.37 -5.03 12.63
CA GLU A 58 8.87 -5.74 13.79
C GLU A 58 9.46 -4.73 14.76
N VAL A 59 8.96 -4.72 16.00
CA VAL A 59 9.35 -3.78 17.04
C VAL A 59 9.76 -4.56 18.27
N GLY A 60 10.96 -4.32 18.78
CA GLY A 60 11.52 -5.08 19.90
C GLY A 60 13.06 -5.04 19.92
N PRO A 61 13.72 -5.99 20.60
CA PRO A 61 15.17 -6.00 20.77
C PRO A 61 15.96 -6.25 19.47
N ASP A 62 15.37 -6.98 18.51
CA ASP A 62 16.06 -7.42 17.28
C ASP A 62 15.88 -6.45 16.08
N GLY A 63 15.39 -5.24 16.34
CA GLY A 63 15.20 -4.24 15.29
C GLY A 63 16.52 -3.73 14.70
N ARG A 64 16.47 -3.23 13.47
CA ARG A 64 17.65 -2.77 12.70
C ARG A 64 17.92 -1.28 12.81
N TYR A 65 16.94 -0.48 13.26
CA TYR A 65 17.09 0.96 13.40
C TYR A 65 16.29 1.51 14.58
N GLN A 66 16.82 2.57 15.19
CA GLN A 66 16.21 3.29 16.30
C GLN A 66 15.69 4.66 15.81
N ILE A 67 14.38 4.90 15.90
CA ILE A 67 13.78 6.21 15.58
C ILE A 67 13.27 6.91 16.84
N LEU A 68 13.12 6.19 17.95
CA LEU A 68 12.55 6.71 19.20
C LEU A 68 13.61 6.89 20.28
N THR A 69 13.41 7.87 21.16
CA THR A 69 14.25 8.09 22.36
C THR A 69 14.09 7.01 23.43
N THR A 70 13.14 6.08 23.24
CA THR A 70 12.81 5.00 24.16
C THR A 70 13.70 3.76 24.02
N ASN A 71 14.73 3.79 23.18
CA ASN A 71 15.64 2.66 22.87
C ASN A 71 14.95 1.43 22.26
N ILE A 72 13.73 1.58 21.76
CA ILE A 72 13.03 0.54 21.02
C ILE A 72 13.56 0.49 19.59
N GLN A 73 13.98 -0.70 19.16
CA GLN A 73 14.41 -0.94 17.79
C GLN A 73 13.24 -1.35 16.91
N MET A 74 13.35 -1.03 15.62
CA MET A 74 12.34 -1.33 14.60
C MET A 74 12.98 -1.91 13.35
N SER A 75 12.22 -2.75 12.64
CA SER A 75 12.55 -3.30 11.33
C SER A 75 11.29 -3.36 10.46
N GLU A 76 11.42 -3.09 9.16
CA GLU A 76 10.33 -3.36 8.21
C GLU A 76 10.07 -4.87 8.12
N ALA A 77 8.79 -5.22 8.07
CA ALA A 77 8.31 -6.58 7.93
C ALA A 77 7.15 -6.65 6.95
N LEU A 78 6.95 -7.82 6.35
CA LEU A 78 5.76 -8.09 5.54
C LEU A 78 4.61 -8.55 6.44
N PHE A 79 3.38 -8.36 5.95
CA PHE A 79 2.23 -8.97 6.59
C PHE A 79 2.40 -10.51 6.62
N PRO A 80 2.01 -11.21 7.71
CA PRO A 80 2.03 -12.67 7.74
C PRO A 80 1.17 -13.22 6.60
N ASP A 81 1.69 -14.18 5.84
CA ASP A 81 1.04 -14.71 4.63
C ASP A 81 0.98 -13.73 3.44
N SER A 82 1.74 -12.64 3.47
CA SER A 82 2.03 -11.85 2.28
C SER A 82 2.76 -12.71 1.24
N ASP A 83 2.37 -12.57 -0.02
CA ASP A 83 3.02 -13.13 -1.21
C ASP A 83 4.30 -12.36 -1.61
N GLY A 84 4.94 -11.68 -0.67
CA GLY A 84 6.06 -10.77 -0.92
C GLY A 84 5.62 -9.34 -1.26
N ASN A 85 4.30 -9.09 -1.33
CA ASN A 85 3.75 -7.78 -1.65
C ASN A 85 3.43 -6.96 -0.39
N MET A 86 3.74 -5.67 -0.46
CA MET A 86 3.37 -4.68 0.55
C MET A 86 2.59 -3.49 0.00
N GLY A 87 2.50 -3.36 -1.33
CA GLY A 87 1.66 -2.34 -1.96
C GLY A 87 0.39 -2.95 -2.55
N ARG A 88 -0.71 -2.22 -2.45
CA ARG A 88 -1.98 -2.61 -3.04
C ARG A 88 -2.69 -1.42 -3.68
N VAL A 89 -3.18 -1.60 -4.90
CA VAL A 89 -4.23 -0.72 -5.46
C VAL A 89 -5.56 -1.46 -5.35
N GLN A 90 -6.49 -0.88 -4.59
CA GLN A 90 -7.83 -1.43 -4.41
C GLN A 90 -8.86 -0.58 -5.16
N ALA A 91 -9.63 -1.18 -6.05
CA ALA A 91 -10.80 -0.56 -6.63
C ALA A 91 -12.04 -0.89 -5.79
N LEU A 92 -12.84 0.15 -5.51
CA LEU A 92 -14.13 0.06 -4.86
C LEU A 92 -15.21 0.56 -5.79
N ASP A 93 -16.31 -0.18 -5.89
CA ASP A 93 -17.54 0.29 -6.49
C ASP A 93 -18.33 1.05 -5.42
N LEU A 94 -18.41 2.38 -5.56
CA LEU A 94 -19.13 3.22 -4.58
C LEU A 94 -20.65 3.18 -4.75
N GLU A 95 -21.16 2.72 -5.89
CA GLU A 95 -22.59 2.56 -6.11
C GLU A 95 -23.11 1.32 -5.36
N ASN A 96 -22.41 0.20 -5.51
CA ASN A 96 -22.79 -1.07 -4.87
C ASN A 96 -22.17 -1.25 -3.48
N GLN A 97 -21.19 -0.41 -3.11
CA GLN A 97 -20.41 -0.51 -1.86
C GLN A 97 -19.63 -1.83 -1.76
N GLU A 98 -19.10 -2.29 -2.88
CA GLU A 98 -18.39 -3.57 -3.01
C GLU A 98 -16.93 -3.38 -3.42
N PHE A 99 -16.11 -4.37 -3.06
CA PHE A 99 -14.76 -4.50 -3.58
C PHE A 99 -14.82 -5.00 -5.03
N ASP A 100 -14.24 -4.26 -5.97
CA ASP A 100 -14.26 -4.62 -7.39
C ASP A 100 -13.05 -5.48 -7.75
N TRP A 101 -11.87 -4.86 -7.88
CA TRP A 101 -10.62 -5.56 -8.18
C TRP A 101 -9.48 -5.06 -7.33
N ILE A 102 -8.43 -5.87 -7.27
CA ILE A 102 -7.25 -5.69 -6.45
C ILE A 102 -6.00 -5.93 -7.28
N HIS A 103 -4.97 -5.11 -7.07
CA HIS A 103 -3.64 -5.32 -7.63
C HIS A 103 -2.60 -5.22 -6.51
N HIS A 104 -1.94 -6.34 -6.22
CA HIS A 104 -0.82 -6.41 -5.27
C HIS A 104 0.50 -6.18 -5.98
N GLN A 105 1.44 -5.55 -5.28
CA GLN A 105 2.79 -5.28 -5.79
C GLN A 105 3.84 -5.26 -4.67
N PRO A 106 5.12 -5.59 -4.99
CA PRO A 106 6.18 -5.70 -3.98
C PRO A 106 6.50 -4.39 -3.26
N SER A 107 6.22 -3.26 -3.90
CA SER A 107 6.57 -1.92 -3.41
C SER A 107 5.33 -1.16 -2.99
N PRO A 108 5.37 -0.33 -1.93
CA PRO A 108 4.26 0.54 -1.60
C PRO A 108 4.01 1.56 -2.72
N VAL A 109 2.73 1.90 -2.93
CA VAL A 109 2.32 2.98 -3.83
C VAL A 109 2.52 4.30 -3.11
N ILE A 110 3.40 5.16 -3.64
CA ILE A 110 3.81 6.41 -2.99
C ILE A 110 3.32 7.66 -3.73
N SER A 111 2.83 7.51 -4.96
CA SER A 111 2.29 8.59 -5.76
C SER A 111 0.76 8.70 -5.63
N SER A 112 0.23 9.86 -6.03
CA SER A 112 -1.19 9.99 -6.34
C SER A 112 -1.62 8.98 -7.40
N ILE A 113 -2.85 8.47 -7.26
CA ILE A 113 -3.51 7.73 -8.33
C ILE A 113 -4.15 8.73 -9.30
N LEU A 114 -4.07 8.46 -10.60
CA LEU A 114 -4.82 9.18 -11.63
C LEU A 114 -5.73 8.21 -12.39
N ALA A 115 -7.04 8.44 -12.33
CA ALA A 115 -8.02 7.70 -13.12
C ALA A 115 -8.51 8.57 -14.29
N THR A 116 -8.57 7.98 -15.49
CA THR A 116 -8.96 8.69 -16.71
C THR A 116 -10.30 8.20 -17.26
N ALA A 117 -10.95 9.04 -18.08
CA ALA A 117 -12.20 8.68 -18.74
C ALA A 117 -12.07 7.50 -19.71
N GLY A 118 -10.87 7.26 -20.25
CA GLY A 118 -10.55 6.10 -21.11
C GLY A 118 -10.46 4.77 -20.37
N GLY A 119 -10.71 4.75 -19.06
CA GLY A 119 -10.66 3.54 -18.25
C GLY A 119 -9.25 3.10 -17.89
N LEU A 120 -8.31 4.04 -17.80
CA LEU A 120 -6.93 3.80 -17.37
C LEU A 120 -6.68 4.39 -15.99
N VAL A 121 -5.91 3.68 -15.18
CA VAL A 121 -5.45 4.07 -13.84
C VAL A 121 -3.93 4.09 -13.82
N PHE A 122 -3.35 5.20 -13.38
CA PHE A 122 -1.91 5.38 -13.25
C PHE A 122 -1.51 5.48 -11.79
N ALA A 123 -0.41 4.83 -11.43
CA ALA A 123 0.20 4.88 -10.10
C ALA A 123 1.72 4.67 -10.19
N GLY A 124 2.46 5.30 -9.29
CA GLY A 124 3.90 5.18 -9.13
C GLY A 124 4.26 4.57 -7.78
N ASP A 125 5.28 3.72 -7.78
CA ASP A 125 5.75 3.01 -6.59
C ASP A 125 7.16 3.44 -6.15
N LEU A 126 7.52 3.07 -4.91
CA LEU A 126 8.82 3.37 -4.31
C LEU A 126 10.00 2.75 -5.07
N ASN A 127 9.78 1.68 -5.84
CA ASN A 127 10.79 1.04 -6.69
C ASN A 127 10.92 1.70 -8.07
N HIS A 128 10.50 2.96 -8.20
CA HIS A 128 10.61 3.76 -9.43
C HIS A 128 9.86 3.16 -10.62
N ASN A 129 8.83 2.34 -10.38
CA ASN A 129 7.96 1.87 -11.44
C ASN A 129 6.80 2.83 -11.63
N PHE A 130 6.52 3.19 -12.88
CA PHE A 130 5.26 3.81 -13.28
C PHE A 130 4.36 2.75 -13.89
N ARG A 131 3.22 2.50 -13.25
CA ARG A 131 2.30 1.40 -13.57
C ARG A 131 0.99 1.91 -14.14
N LEU A 132 0.43 1.10 -15.03
CA LEU A 132 -0.84 1.32 -15.72
C LEU A 132 -1.76 0.12 -15.52
N SER A 133 -2.96 0.36 -14.99
CA SER A 133 -3.99 -0.68 -14.83
C SER A 133 -5.30 -0.24 -15.48
N MET A 134 -6.01 -1.16 -16.12
CA MET A 134 -7.32 -0.87 -16.74
C MET A 134 -8.45 -0.99 -15.70
N THR A 135 -9.43 -0.09 -15.77
CA THR A 135 -10.59 -0.06 -14.87
C THR A 135 -11.67 -1.09 -15.20
N LYS A 136 -11.56 -1.74 -16.37
CA LYS A 136 -12.41 -2.86 -16.80
C LYS A 136 -11.54 -3.98 -17.34
N PRO A 137 -11.87 -5.26 -17.06
CA PRO A 137 -11.36 -6.37 -17.85
C PRO A 137 -12.01 -6.28 -19.24
N VAL A 138 -11.39 -5.55 -20.17
CA VAL A 138 -11.58 -5.89 -21.58
C VAL A 138 -10.94 -7.27 -21.72
N LYS A 139 -11.69 -8.30 -22.14
CA LYS A 139 -11.13 -9.62 -22.50
C LYS A 139 -10.17 -9.45 -23.68
N PHE A 140 -8.97 -8.95 -23.41
CA PHE A 140 -7.79 -9.07 -24.25
C PHE A 140 -6.86 -10.04 -23.52
N SER A 141 -7.09 -11.33 -23.78
CA SER A 141 -6.10 -12.41 -23.68
C SER A 141 -4.91 -12.16 -22.72
N GLY A 142 -5.15 -12.27 -21.41
CA GLY A 142 -4.15 -12.72 -20.43
C GLY A 142 -2.80 -12.02 -20.35
N LYS A 143 -2.72 -10.69 -20.21
CA LYS A 143 -1.45 -10.03 -19.87
C LYS A 143 -1.64 -8.74 -19.07
N GLU A 144 -0.75 -8.47 -18.12
CA GLU A 144 -0.44 -7.11 -17.70
C GLU A 144 0.15 -6.37 -18.90
N TYR A 145 -0.39 -5.20 -19.21
CA TYR A 145 0.09 -4.39 -20.33
C TYR A 145 0.81 -3.16 -19.77
N TRP A 146 2.13 -3.34 -19.60
CA TRP A 146 3.19 -2.34 -19.44
C TRP A 146 3.43 -1.79 -18.01
N THR A 147 4.58 -2.18 -17.43
CA THR A 147 5.30 -1.39 -16.43
C THR A 147 6.29 -0.51 -17.18
N MET A 148 6.17 0.81 -17.07
CA MET A 148 7.19 1.72 -17.59
C MET A 148 8.18 2.02 -16.47
N CYS A 149 9.31 1.28 -16.44
CA CYS A 149 10.51 1.75 -15.75
C CYS A 149 11.06 2.91 -16.56
N GLN A 150 10.68 4.14 -16.22
CA GLN A 150 11.33 5.31 -16.79
C GLN A 150 12.74 5.38 -16.20
N VAL A 151 13.72 4.80 -16.91
CA VAL A 151 15.14 5.02 -16.70
C VAL A 151 15.43 6.49 -17.02
N LEU A 152 15.23 7.37 -16.05
CA LEU A 152 15.84 8.69 -16.07
C LEU A 152 17.30 8.54 -15.66
N THR A 153 18.14 8.38 -16.69
CA THR A 153 19.55 8.82 -16.84
C THR A 153 20.44 7.76 -17.51
N SER A 154 20.21 7.51 -18.80
CA SER A 154 21.33 7.38 -19.73
C SER A 154 21.47 8.69 -20.50
N LEU A 155 21.94 9.73 -19.81
CA LEU A 155 22.66 10.80 -20.47
C LEU A 155 24.13 10.35 -20.49
N PRO A 156 24.76 10.17 -21.67
CA PRO A 156 26.21 10.00 -21.70
C PRO A 156 26.84 11.27 -21.14
N MET A 157 27.66 11.13 -20.10
CA MET A 157 28.64 12.15 -19.74
C MET A 157 29.57 12.31 -20.95
N GLN A 158 29.49 13.45 -21.62
CA GLN A 158 30.63 14.05 -22.32
C GLN A 158 31.27 15.04 -21.37
#